data_AF-S2K2A7-F1
#
_entry.id   AF-S2K2A7-F1
#
_cell.length_a   1.000
_cell.length_b   1.000
_cell.length_c   1.000
_cell.angle_alpha   90.00
_cell.angle_beta   90.00
_cell.angle_gamma   90.00
#
_symmetry.space_group_name_H-M   'P 1'
#
loop_
_entity.id
_entity.type
_entity.pdbx_description
1 polymer ?
#
loop_
_entity_poly.entity_id
_entity_poly.type
_entity_poly.pdbx_seq_one_letter_code
_entity_poly.pdbx_strand_id
1 'polypeptide(L)'
;MADNTATYEDKDATAFFEEVEKEKKNDYETCSASQAFDAVFQCYTLGSQAINYYRYGTKKDCSGKWEDFKFCLKTKTKSSEIADAMIKEHQAAKESLKRRGRNSEEVWEARQ
;
A
#
# COMPACT_ATOMS: atom_id res chain seq x y z
N MET A 1 -4.10 -23.70 -44.94
CA MET A 1 -3.20 -23.02 -43.98
C MET A 1 -3.79 -23.25 -42.60
N ALA A 2 -3.42 -24.35 -41.97
CA ALA A 2 -3.80 -24.66 -40.60
C ALA A 2 -2.52 -24.58 -39.79
N ASP A 3 -2.35 -23.47 -39.08
CA ASP A 3 -1.19 -23.27 -38.23
C ASP A 3 -1.38 -24.12 -36.98
N ASN A 4 -0.54 -25.16 -36.86
CA ASN A 4 -0.39 -25.95 -35.66
C ASN A 4 0.21 -25.06 -34.57
N THR A 5 -0.61 -24.49 -33.70
CA THR A 5 -0.13 -23.97 -32.40
C THR A 5 0.12 -25.16 -31.48
N ALA A 6 1.21 -25.89 -31.77
CA ALA A 6 1.78 -26.83 -30.83
C ALA A 6 2.23 -26.02 -29.61
N THR A 7 1.56 -26.23 -28.49
CA THR A 7 1.94 -25.69 -27.18
C THR A 7 3.30 -26.28 -26.81
N TYR A 8 4.36 -25.52 -27.05
CA TYR A 8 5.70 -25.82 -26.56
C TYR A 8 5.73 -25.43 -25.07
N GLU A 9 5.66 -26.43 -24.18
CA GLU A 9 5.90 -26.21 -22.75
C GLU A 9 7.39 -25.93 -22.55
N ASP A 10 7.74 -24.65 -22.57
CA ASP A 10 9.04 -24.13 -22.13
C ASP A 10 9.20 -24.43 -20.64
N LYS A 11 9.91 -25.52 -20.32
CA LYS A 11 10.27 -25.90 -18.93
C LYS A 11 10.99 -24.76 -18.19
N ASP A 12 11.70 -23.94 -18.94
CA ASP A 12 12.41 -22.76 -18.47
C ASP A 12 11.43 -21.68 -17.97
N ALA A 13 10.26 -21.54 -18.60
CA ALA A 13 9.22 -20.62 -18.15
C ALA A 13 8.60 -21.10 -16.83
N THR A 14 8.30 -22.40 -16.70
CA THR A 14 7.77 -22.96 -15.44
C THR A 14 8.75 -22.82 -14.27
N ALA A 15 10.05 -23.03 -14.51
CA ALA A 15 11.08 -22.84 -13.49
C ALA A 15 11.17 -21.37 -13.05
N PHE A 16 11.12 -20.44 -14.00
CA PHE A 16 11.08 -19.01 -13.72
C PHE A 16 9.84 -18.62 -12.89
N PHE A 17 8.65 -19.12 -13.23
CA PHE A 17 7.43 -18.82 -12.45
C PHE A 17 7.50 -19.38 -11.03
N GLU A 18 8.06 -20.57 -10.82
CA GLU A 18 8.24 -21.13 -9.47
C GLU A 18 9.22 -20.31 -8.63
N GLU A 19 10.30 -19.81 -9.24
CA GLU A 19 11.27 -18.95 -8.58
C GLU A 19 10.65 -17.60 -8.21
N VAL A 20 9.88 -17.00 -9.12
CA VAL A 20 9.09 -15.79 -8.84
C VAL A 20 8.07 -16.01 -7.72
N GLU A 21 7.41 -17.17 -7.66
CA GLU A 21 6.51 -17.49 -6.55
C GLU A 21 7.23 -17.67 -5.21
N LYS A 22 8.43 -18.26 -5.23
CA LYS A 22 9.28 -18.41 -4.04
C LYS A 22 9.74 -17.05 -3.53
N GLU A 23 10.21 -16.17 -4.42
CA GLU A 23 10.57 -14.80 -4.07
C GLU A 23 9.37 -14.04 -3.52
N LYS A 24 8.19 -14.13 -4.16
CA LYS A 24 6.95 -13.53 -3.64
C LYS A 24 6.53 -14.04 -2.26
N LYS A 25 6.76 -15.32 -1.96
CA LYS A 25 6.49 -15.88 -0.62
C LYS A 25 7.50 -15.36 0.42
N ASN A 26 8.70 -15.00 -0.01
CA ASN A 26 9.72 -14.39 0.83
C ASN A 26 9.55 -12.87 0.94
N ASP A 27 8.91 -12.24 -0.06
CA ASP A 27 8.46 -10.84 -0.03
C ASP A 27 7.25 -10.70 0.89
N TYR A 28 7.54 -10.67 2.19
CA TYR A 28 6.60 -10.16 3.18
C TYR A 28 6.12 -8.77 2.72
N GLU A 29 4.82 -8.46 2.85
CA GLU A 29 4.34 -7.12 2.58
C GLU A 29 4.90 -6.21 3.67
N THR A 30 6.09 -5.65 3.46
CA THR A 30 6.78 -4.92 4.51
C THR A 30 6.15 -3.54 4.65
N CYS A 31 5.68 -3.22 5.86
CA CYS A 31 5.53 -1.82 6.21
C CYS A 31 6.90 -1.25 6.59
N SER A 32 7.41 -0.31 5.79
CA SER A 32 8.67 0.38 6.08
C SER A 32 8.47 1.43 7.17
N ALA A 33 8.99 1.14 8.38
CA ALA A 33 8.86 2.03 9.53
C ALA A 33 9.56 3.39 9.33
N SER A 34 10.66 3.43 8.57
CA SER A 34 11.34 4.69 8.22
C SER A 34 10.46 5.56 7.34
N GLN A 35 9.86 4.99 6.29
CA GLN A 35 8.94 5.73 5.43
C GLN A 35 7.69 6.22 6.18
N ALA A 36 7.14 5.39 7.07
CA ALA A 36 6.01 5.79 7.90
C ALA A 36 6.39 6.92 8.88
N PHE A 37 7.59 6.88 9.46
CA PHE A 37 8.13 7.94 10.31
C PHE A 37 8.33 9.24 9.53
N ASP A 38 8.95 9.19 8.34
CA ASP A 38 9.15 10.36 7.50
C ASP A 38 7.81 11.02 7.16
N ALA A 39 6.77 10.24 6.86
CA ALA A 39 5.44 10.76 6.60
C ALA A 39 4.83 11.52 7.80
N VAL A 40 5.06 11.02 9.02
CA VAL A 40 4.65 11.70 10.26
C VAL A 40 5.44 12.99 10.43
N PHE A 41 6.77 12.91 10.36
CA PHE A 41 7.64 14.05 10.58
C PHE A 41 7.34 15.19 9.61
N GLN A 42 7.17 14.85 8.33
CA GLN A 42 6.78 15.81 7.28
C GLN A 42 5.46 16.51 7.60
N CYS A 43 4.49 15.83 8.23
CA CYS A 43 3.23 16.44 8.65
C CYS A 43 3.40 17.48 9.78
N TYR A 44 4.39 17.29 10.66
CA TYR A 44 4.66 18.20 11.77
C TYR A 44 5.66 19.32 11.43
N THR A 45 6.26 19.29 10.23
CA THR A 45 7.17 20.36 9.81
C THR A 45 6.50 21.72 9.89
N LEU A 46 7.23 22.72 10.40
CA LEU A 46 6.72 24.08 10.62
C LEU A 46 6.17 24.70 9.33
N GLY A 47 6.81 24.46 8.19
CA GLY A 47 6.32 24.97 6.90
C GLY A 47 4.95 24.42 6.53
N SER A 48 4.74 23.10 6.67
CA SER A 48 3.46 22.48 6.35
C SER A 48 2.34 22.90 7.31
N GLN A 49 2.69 23.09 8.59
CA GLN A 49 1.75 23.51 9.62
C GLN A 49 1.40 24.99 9.52
N ALA A 50 2.35 25.87 9.22
CA ALA A 50 2.11 27.30 9.04
C ALA A 50 1.12 27.58 7.89
N ILE A 51 1.23 26.83 6.79
CA ILE A 51 0.30 26.96 5.66
C ILE A 51 -1.11 26.51 6.05
N ASN A 52 -1.24 25.38 6.76
CA ASN A 52 -2.55 24.89 7.20
C ASN A 52 -3.19 25.85 8.19
N TYR A 53 -2.40 26.35 9.14
CA TYR A 53 -2.83 27.33 10.12
C TYR A 53 -3.23 28.65 9.46
N TYR A 54 -2.47 29.14 8.48
CA TYR A 54 -2.81 30.35 7.73
C TYR A 54 -4.14 30.20 6.97
N ARG A 55 -4.40 29.04 6.34
CA ARG A 55 -5.61 28.83 5.53
C ARG A 55 -6.85 28.52 6.34
N TYR A 56 -6.72 27.72 7.39
CA TYR A 56 -7.86 27.14 8.12
C TYR A 56 -7.93 27.56 9.58
N GLY A 57 -6.91 28.27 10.10
CA GLY A 57 -6.85 28.70 11.51
C GLY A 57 -6.59 27.57 12.51
N THR A 58 -6.35 26.35 12.02
CA THR A 58 -6.18 25.16 12.85
C THR A 58 -4.85 24.48 12.55
N LYS A 59 -4.30 23.75 13.52
CA LYS A 59 -3.21 22.81 13.25
C LYS A 59 -3.72 21.71 12.31
N LYS A 60 -2.86 21.28 11.39
CA LYS A 60 -3.14 20.12 10.55
C LYS A 60 -3.29 18.88 11.43
N ASP A 61 -4.33 18.10 11.17
CA ASP A 61 -4.48 16.80 11.82
C ASP A 61 -3.51 15.79 11.21
N CYS A 62 -2.58 15.29 12.04
CA CYS A 62 -1.57 14.30 11.68
C CYS A 62 -1.84 12.93 12.34
N SER A 63 -3.01 12.75 12.98
CA SER A 63 -3.39 11.54 13.70
C SER A 63 -3.33 10.28 12.84
N GLY A 64 -3.90 10.30 11.63
CA GLY A 64 -3.91 9.13 10.74
C GLY A 64 -2.51 8.65 10.31
N LYS A 65 -1.55 9.58 10.10
CA LYS A 65 -0.15 9.22 9.81
C LYS A 65 0.53 8.59 11.03
N TRP A 66 0.17 9.06 12.22
CA TRP A 66 0.69 8.52 13.47
C TRP A 66 0.15 7.12 13.77
N GLU A 67 -1.13 6.87 13.47
CA GLU A 67 -1.73 5.54 13.55
C GLU A 67 -1.07 4.54 12.61
N ASP A 68 -0.79 4.96 11.38
CA ASP A 68 -0.05 4.16 10.40
C ASP A 68 1.35 3.79 10.89
N PHE A 69 2.06 4.74 11.49
CA PHE A 69 3.37 4.50 12.07
C PHE A 69 3.31 3.50 13.23
N LYS A 70 2.36 3.67 14.17
CA LYS A 70 2.15 2.72 15.27
C LYS A 70 1.79 1.33 14.79
N PHE A 71 0.94 1.24 13.77
CA PHE A 71 0.57 -0.02 13.14
C PHE A 71 1.81 -0.71 12.58
N CYS A 72 2.63 0.01 11.82
CA CYS A 72 3.88 -0.48 11.25
C CYS A 72 4.87 -1.03 12.31
N LEU A 73 5.00 -0.33 13.43
CA LEU A 73 5.84 -0.80 14.54
C LEU A 73 5.25 -2.06 15.20
N LYS A 74 3.94 -2.13 15.34
CA LYS A 74 3.25 -3.28 15.93
C LYS A 74 3.39 -4.52 15.05
N THR A 75 3.25 -4.39 13.73
CA THR A 75 3.34 -5.52 12.80
C THR A 75 4.73 -6.14 12.76
N LYS A 76 5.80 -5.33 12.88
CA LYS A 76 7.19 -5.81 12.95
C LYS A 76 7.49 -6.77 14.10
N THR A 77 6.70 -6.75 15.17
CA THR A 77 6.90 -7.65 16.32
C THR A 77 6.21 -9.01 16.16
N LYS A 78 5.46 -9.23 15.07
CA LYS A 78 4.68 -10.45 14.81
C LYS A 78 5.42 -11.36 13.82
N SER A 79 5.00 -12.62 13.72
CA SER A 79 5.46 -13.54 12.68
C SER A 79 5.07 -13.01 11.30
N SER A 80 5.83 -13.39 10.26
CA SER A 80 5.63 -12.95 8.88
C SER A 80 4.18 -13.16 8.41
N GLU A 81 3.65 -14.38 8.58
CA GLU A 81 2.29 -14.73 8.13
C GLU A 81 1.20 -13.86 8.77
N ILE A 82 1.34 -13.54 10.07
CA ILE A 82 0.37 -12.70 10.80
C ILE A 82 0.56 -11.24 10.42
N ALA A 83 1.80 -10.79 10.24
CA ALA A 83 2.11 -9.43 9.80
C ALA A 83 1.50 -9.14 8.42
N ASP A 84 1.64 -10.06 7.47
CA ASP A 84 1.09 -9.93 6.13
C ASP A 84 -0.44 -9.87 6.14
N ALA A 85 -1.09 -10.75 6.91
CA ALA A 85 -2.55 -10.74 7.05
C ALA A 85 -3.06 -9.41 7.62
N MET A 86 -2.41 -8.88 8.67
CA MET A 86 -2.77 -7.58 9.24
C MET A 86 -2.57 -6.44 8.24
N ILE A 87 -1.47 -6.45 7.48
CA ILE A 87 -1.14 -5.38 6.53
C ILE A 87 -2.15 -5.37 5.37
N LYS A 88 -2.52 -6.54 4.85
CA LYS A 88 -3.58 -6.68 3.84
C LYS A 88 -4.92 -6.17 4.36
N GLU A 89 -5.31 -6.54 5.57
CA GLU A 89 -6.55 -6.06 6.19
C GLU A 89 -6.55 -4.53 6.32
N HIS A 90 -5.44 -3.94 6.80
CA HIS A 90 -5.30 -2.49 6.93
C HIS A 90 -5.38 -1.77 5.59
N GLN A 91 -4.73 -2.30 4.56
CA GLN A 91 -4.79 -1.74 3.20
C GLN A 91 -6.19 -1.83 2.61
N ALA A 92 -6.86 -2.99 2.74
CA ALA A 92 -8.23 -3.18 2.28
C ALA A 92 -9.20 -2.22 2.99
N ALA A 93 -9.05 -2.03 4.30
CA ALA A 93 -9.83 -1.07 5.07
C ALA A 93 -9.62 0.36 4.56
N LYS A 94 -8.37 0.78 4.34
CA LYS A 94 -8.05 2.10 3.76
C LYS A 94 -8.61 2.29 2.36
N GLU A 95 -8.47 1.29 1.51
CA GLU A 95 -8.99 1.34 0.14
C GLU A 95 -10.52 1.45 0.15
N SER A 96 -11.20 0.71 1.04
CA SER A 96 -12.64 0.84 1.22
C SER A 96 -13.06 2.24 1.67
N LEU A 97 -12.32 2.86 2.59
CA LEU A 97 -12.57 4.23 3.04
C LEU A 97 -12.33 5.25 1.92
N LYS A 98 -11.27 5.05 1.13
CA LYS A 98 -10.96 5.90 -0.03
C LYS A 98 -12.03 5.80 -1.11
N ARG A 99 -12.49 4.57 -1.40
CA ARG A 99 -13.58 4.31 -2.36
C ARG A 99 -14.92 4.90 -1.92
N ARG A 100 -15.21 4.92 -0.62
CA ARG A 100 -16.43 5.56 -0.08
C ARG A 100 -16.40 7.09 -0.16
N GLY A 101 -15.20 7.68 -0.23
CA GLY A 101 -15.04 9.11 -0.43
C GLY A 101 -15.29 9.52 -1.88
N ARG A 102 -15.20 10.82 -2.15
CA ARG A 102 -15.33 11.36 -3.51
C ARG A 102 -14.12 10.89 -4.35
N ASN A 103 -14.34 9.90 -5.21
CA ASN A 103 -13.31 9.29 -6.05
C ASN A 103 -13.43 9.79 -7.50
N SER A 104 -12.31 9.86 -8.22
CA SER A 104 -12.31 10.13 -9.66
C SER A 104 -12.88 8.99 -10.49
N GLU A 105 -12.90 7.75 -9.97
CA GLU A 105 -13.48 6.58 -10.66
C GLU A 105 -14.91 6.82 -11.15
N GLU A 106 -15.75 7.47 -10.34
CA GLU A 106 -17.15 7.83 -10.69
C GLU A 106 -17.21 8.71 -11.97
N VAL A 107 -16.24 9.60 -12.16
CA VAL A 107 -16.17 10.47 -13.34
C VAL A 107 -15.78 9.69 -14.60
N TRP A 108 -14.95 8.65 -14.46
CA TRP A 108 -14.53 7.82 -15.58
C TRP A 108 -15.63 6.86 -16.02
N GLU A 109 -16.38 6.28 -15.08
CA GLU A 109 -17.55 5.45 -15.38
C GLU A 109 -18.63 6.25 -16.12
N ALA A 110 -18.87 7.51 -15.73
CA ALA A 110 -19.84 8.38 -16.40
C ALA A 110 -19.47 8.76 -17.85
N ARG A 111 -18.23 8.52 -18.29
CA ARG A 111 -17.76 8.79 -19.67
C ARG A 111 -17.86 7.58 -20.59
N GLN A 112 -18.10 6.38 -20.05
CA GLN A 112 -18.13 5.12 -20.78
C GLN A 112 -19.55 4.77 -21.24
#